data_AF-A0A3D1ADN0-F1
#
_entry.id   AF-A0A3D1ADN0-F1
#
_cell.length_a   1.000
_cell.length_b   1.000
_cell.length_c   1.000
_cell.angle_alpha   90.00
_cell.angle_beta   90.00
_cell.angle_gamma   90.00
#
_symmetry.space_group_name_H-M   'P 1'
#
loop_
_entity.id
_entity.type
_entity.pdbx_description
1 polymer ?
#
loop_
_entity_poly.entity_id
_entity_poly.type
_entity_poly.pdbx_seq_one_letter_code
_entity_poly.pdbx_strand_id
1 'polypeptide(L)'
;MDVRRKGVDAMMVAMEDAMAYGTDAVLLVPGRVDEHTSYEDCWKRSTECIKELVPVAEKMRVKICIENVWNNFLLSPVEMRVYLEQFDSSFVRMYFDCGNILVYGWPEHWISTLGSLIGRIHIKEFSRQKA
;
A
#
# COMPACT_ATOMS: atom_id res chain seq x y z
N MET A 1 -12.59 -9.55 -19.11
CA MET A 1 -11.33 -9.68 -18.35
C MET A 1 -11.45 -8.85 -17.09
N ASP A 2 -11.31 -9.49 -15.93
CA ASP A 2 -11.46 -8.85 -14.61
C ASP A 2 -10.34 -7.82 -14.39
N VAL A 3 -10.69 -6.57 -14.05
CA VAL A 3 -9.75 -5.46 -13.79
C VAL A 3 -8.73 -5.84 -12.72
N ARG A 4 -9.11 -6.68 -11.74
CA ARG A 4 -8.19 -7.14 -10.69
C ARG A 4 -7.08 -8.04 -11.23
N ARG A 5 -7.39 -8.96 -12.15
CA ARG A 5 -6.37 -9.81 -12.80
C ARG A 5 -5.36 -8.96 -13.55
N LYS A 6 -5.82 -7.93 -14.28
CA LYS A 6 -4.91 -6.98 -14.95
C LYS A 6 -3.99 -6.25 -13.96
N GLY A 7 -4.50 -5.89 -12.78
CA GLY A 7 -3.70 -5.28 -11.72
C GLY A 7 -2.62 -6.23 -11.18
N VAL A 8 -2.96 -7.50 -10.95
CA VAL A 8 -1.99 -8.54 -10.55
C VAL A 8 -0.91 -8.72 -11.62
N ASP A 9 -1.30 -8.86 -12.89
CA ASP A 9 -0.35 -9.04 -14.00
C ASP A 9 0.57 -7.82 -14.14
N ALA A 10 0.03 -6.60 -14.01
CA ALA A 10 0.80 -5.36 -14.06
C ALA A 10 1.79 -5.26 -12.87
N MET A 11 1.42 -5.74 -11.68
CA MET A 11 2.34 -5.76 -10.54
C MET A 11 3.50 -6.72 -10.75
N MET A 12 3.29 -7.86 -11.42
CA MET A 12 4.39 -8.77 -11.78
C MET A 12 5.39 -8.07 -12.71
N VAL A 13 4.89 -7.40 -13.77
CA VAL A 13 5.74 -6.61 -14.67
C VAL A 13 6.47 -5.50 -13.93
N ALA A 14 5.78 -4.77 -13.05
CA ALA A 14 6.41 -3.70 -12.27
C ALA A 14 7.53 -4.21 -11.35
N MET A 15 7.41 -5.43 -10.80
CA MET A 15 8.48 -6.05 -10.01
C MET A 15 9.66 -6.53 -10.88
N GLU A 16 9.39 -6.99 -12.11
CA GLU A 16 10.45 -7.28 -13.09
C GLU A 16 11.22 -6.01 -13.48
N ASP A 17 10.50 -4.92 -13.76
CA ASP A 17 11.08 -3.61 -14.03
C ASP A 17 11.88 -3.11 -12.82
N ALA A 18 11.35 -3.28 -11.61
CA ALA A 18 12.05 -2.90 -10.38
C ALA A 18 13.43 -3.57 -10.28
N MET A 19 13.51 -4.88 -10.57
CA MET A 19 14.79 -5.58 -10.63
C MET A 19 15.69 -5.04 -11.75
N ALA A 20 15.14 -4.84 -12.95
CA ALA A 20 15.90 -4.35 -14.11
C ALA A 20 16.52 -2.97 -13.86
N TYR A 21 15.82 -2.10 -13.11
CA TYR A 21 16.28 -0.76 -12.75
C TYR A 21 16.95 -0.66 -11.38
N GLY A 22 17.09 -1.77 -10.64
CA GLY A 22 17.82 -1.84 -9.38
C GLY A 22 17.09 -1.25 -8.16
N THR A 23 15.76 -1.09 -8.19
CA THR A 23 14.96 -0.75 -7.00
C THR A 23 14.41 -2.01 -6.33
N ASP A 24 14.30 -1.99 -5.01
CA ASP A 24 13.79 -3.11 -4.20
C ASP A 24 12.34 -2.91 -3.75
N ALA A 25 11.59 -1.99 -4.38
CA ALA A 25 10.19 -1.73 -4.02
C ALA A 25 9.36 -1.21 -5.20
N VAL A 26 8.07 -1.59 -5.20
CA VAL A 26 7.00 -1.08 -6.07
C VAL A 26 5.85 -0.53 -5.23
N LEU A 27 5.24 0.56 -5.69
CA LEU A 27 4.09 1.18 -5.02
C LEU A 27 2.79 0.50 -5.47
N LEU A 28 1.89 0.21 -4.53
CA LEU A 28 0.56 -0.32 -4.80
C LEU A 28 -0.52 0.48 -4.07
N VAL A 29 -1.55 0.90 -4.81
CA VAL A 29 -2.81 1.38 -4.24
C VAL A 29 -3.78 0.18 -4.18
N PRO A 30 -4.19 -0.29 -3.00
CA PRO A 30 -4.81 -1.61 -2.84
C PRO A 30 -6.27 -1.67 -3.30
N GLY A 31 -6.97 -0.53 -3.35
CA GLY A 31 -8.37 -0.48 -3.76
C GLY A 31 -9.04 0.86 -3.42
N ARG A 32 -10.36 0.91 -3.61
CA ARG A 32 -11.23 2.06 -3.30
C ARG A 32 -12.54 1.56 -2.70
N VAL A 33 -13.01 2.30 -1.69
CA VAL A 33 -14.34 2.16 -1.10
C VAL A 33 -15.22 3.29 -1.63
N ASP A 34 -16.38 2.93 -2.14
CA ASP A 34 -17.35 3.82 -2.78
C ASP A 34 -18.79 3.28 -2.61
N GLU A 35 -19.78 3.91 -3.27
CA GLU A 35 -21.19 3.51 -3.21
C GLU A 35 -21.48 2.08 -3.71
N HIS A 36 -20.53 1.45 -4.40
CA HIS A 36 -20.67 0.11 -4.97
C HIS A 36 -19.76 -0.93 -4.31
N THR A 37 -18.70 -0.49 -3.62
CA THR A 37 -17.72 -1.36 -2.98
C THR A 37 -17.63 -1.06 -1.49
N SER A 38 -18.07 -2.02 -0.67
CA SER A 38 -17.95 -1.91 0.78
C SER A 38 -16.49 -2.00 1.24
N TYR A 39 -16.27 -1.60 2.49
CA TYR A 39 -14.96 -1.68 3.12
C TYR A 39 -14.43 -3.12 3.18
N GLU A 40 -15.28 -4.05 3.58
CA GLU A 40 -14.99 -5.48 3.70
C GLU A 40 -14.70 -6.11 2.35
N ASP A 41 -15.45 -5.73 1.31
CA ASP A 41 -15.21 -6.16 -0.05
C ASP A 41 -13.85 -5.67 -0.57
N CYS A 42 -13.51 -4.40 -0.32
CA CYS A 42 -12.21 -3.83 -0.68
C CYS A 42 -11.07 -4.56 0.05
N TRP A 43 -11.22 -4.77 1.35
CA TRP A 43 -10.25 -5.53 2.15
C TRP A 43 -10.06 -6.95 1.62
N LYS A 44 -11.14 -7.70 1.45
CA LYS A 44 -11.08 -9.09 0.99
C LYS A 44 -10.42 -9.20 -0.39
N ARG A 45 -10.90 -8.43 -1.37
CA ARG A 45 -10.44 -8.51 -2.75
C ARG A 45 -8.97 -8.11 -2.87
N SER A 46 -8.54 -7.06 -2.17
CA SER A 46 -7.14 -6.62 -2.18
C SER A 46 -6.23 -7.62 -1.49
N THR A 47 -6.63 -8.18 -0.34
CA THR A 47 -5.89 -9.24 0.36
C THR A 47 -5.69 -10.48 -0.52
N GLU A 48 -6.74 -10.94 -1.22
CA GLU A 48 -6.65 -12.08 -2.14
C GLU A 48 -5.61 -11.83 -3.26
N CYS A 49 -5.64 -10.66 -3.89
CA CYS A 49 -4.71 -10.31 -4.96
C CYS A 49 -3.27 -10.15 -4.46
N ILE A 50 -3.07 -9.50 -3.30
CA ILE A 50 -1.72 -9.30 -2.75
C ILE A 50 -1.13 -10.63 -2.29
N LYS A 51 -1.92 -11.55 -1.71
CA LYS A 51 -1.44 -12.90 -1.35
C LYS A 51 -0.93 -13.69 -2.55
N GLU A 52 -1.51 -13.52 -3.73
CA GLU A 52 -0.99 -14.12 -4.97
C GLU A 52 0.38 -13.52 -5.37
N LEU A 53 0.61 -12.24 -5.08
CA LEU A 53 1.84 -11.53 -5.41
C LEU A 53 2.98 -11.75 -4.39
N VAL A 54 2.68 -12.09 -3.14
CA VAL A 54 3.68 -12.27 -2.07
C VAL A 54 4.82 -13.24 -2.45
N PRO A 55 4.56 -14.45 -2.97
CA PRO A 55 5.63 -15.36 -3.37
C PRO A 55 6.52 -14.81 -4.48
N VAL A 56 5.95 -14.00 -5.38
CA VAL A 56 6.69 -13.35 -6.47
C VAL A 56 7.60 -12.25 -5.92
N ALA A 57 7.05 -11.40 -5.05
CA ALA A 57 7.78 -10.35 -4.34
C ALA A 57 8.98 -10.92 -3.55
N GLU A 58 8.77 -12.03 -2.84
CA GLU A 58 9.81 -12.76 -2.10
C GLU A 58 10.91 -13.29 -3.04
N LYS A 59 10.53 -13.97 -4.12
CA LYS A 59 11.46 -14.54 -5.10
C LYS A 59 12.30 -13.45 -5.78
N MET A 60 11.67 -12.34 -6.16
CA MET A 60 12.31 -11.20 -6.82
C MET A 60 13.05 -10.29 -5.84
N ARG A 61 12.83 -10.47 -4.53
CA ARG A 61 13.31 -9.59 -3.45
C ARG A 61 12.87 -8.13 -3.62
N VAL A 62 11.67 -7.92 -4.14
CA VAL A 62 11.05 -6.59 -4.35
C VAL A 62 9.86 -6.45 -3.42
N LYS A 63 9.81 -5.37 -2.64
CA LYS A 63 8.72 -5.09 -1.69
C LYS A 63 7.50 -4.52 -2.42
N ILE A 64 6.32 -5.01 -2.07
CA ILE A 64 5.04 -4.37 -2.38
C ILE A 64 4.77 -3.34 -1.28
N CYS A 65 4.83 -2.06 -1.63
CA CYS A 65 4.64 -0.96 -0.70
C CYS A 65 3.24 -0.34 -0.89
N ILE A 66 2.36 -0.56 0.08
CA ILE A 66 0.98 -0.06 0.10
C ILE A 66 0.96 1.44 0.42
N GLU A 67 0.39 2.27 -0.44
CA GLU A 67 0.28 3.72 -0.20
C GLU A 67 -1.07 4.11 0.41
N ASN A 68 -1.05 5.02 1.38
CA ASN A 68 -2.25 5.70 1.87
C ASN A 68 -2.67 6.80 0.89
N VAL A 69 -3.87 6.69 0.32
CA VAL A 69 -4.44 7.68 -0.62
C VAL A 69 -5.91 7.96 -0.25
N TRP A 70 -6.54 8.96 -0.86
CA TRP A 70 -7.93 9.36 -0.62
C TRP A 70 -8.96 8.42 -1.29
N ASN A 71 -8.84 7.13 -1.01
CA ASN A 71 -9.71 6.08 -1.55
C ASN A 71 -10.69 5.51 -0.52
N ASN A 72 -10.88 6.20 0.61
CA ASN A 72 -11.75 5.78 1.72
C ASN A 72 -11.37 4.40 2.29
N PHE A 73 -10.10 4.00 2.19
CA PHE A 73 -9.59 2.69 2.61
C PHE A 73 -8.24 2.84 3.31
N LEU A 74 -8.02 2.06 4.38
CA LEU A 74 -6.87 2.11 5.30
C LEU A 74 -6.67 3.52 5.87
N LEU A 75 -7.65 4.00 6.63
CA LEU A 75 -7.79 5.40 7.06
C LEU A 75 -7.06 5.72 8.37
N SER A 76 -6.55 4.70 9.07
CA SER A 76 -5.84 4.88 10.34
C SER A 76 -4.53 4.09 10.39
N PRO A 77 -3.55 4.51 11.21
CA PRO A 77 -2.27 3.82 11.28
C PRO A 77 -2.37 2.46 11.96
N VAL A 78 -3.32 2.31 12.89
CA VAL A 78 -3.60 1.03 13.57
C VAL A 78 -4.16 0.03 12.57
N GLU A 79 -5.09 0.47 11.74
CA GLU A 79 -5.66 -0.34 10.67
C GLU A 79 -4.63 -0.74 9.62
N MET A 80 -3.82 0.21 9.14
CA MET A 80 -2.74 -0.08 8.20
C MET A 80 -1.76 -1.12 8.77
N ARG A 81 -1.42 -1.03 10.07
CA ARG A 81 -0.58 -2.05 10.73
C ARG A 81 -1.23 -3.44 10.62
N VAL A 82 -2.49 -3.57 11.05
CA VAL A 82 -3.23 -4.84 10.98
C VAL A 82 -3.27 -5.37 9.54
N TYR A 83 -3.51 -4.49 8.58
CA TYR A 83 -3.56 -4.85 7.17
C TYR A 83 -2.21 -5.39 6.66
N LEU A 84 -1.09 -4.77 7.01
CA LEU A 84 0.25 -5.21 6.58
C LEU A 84 0.69 -6.50 7.27
N GLU A 85 0.44 -6.63 8.57
CA GLU A 85 0.84 -7.80 9.37
C GLU A 85 0.10 -9.08 8.94
N GLN A 86 -1.13 -8.97 8.43
CA GLN A 86 -1.91 -10.15 8.00
C GLN A 86 -1.25 -10.98 6.89
N PHE A 87 -0.34 -10.38 6.12
CA PHE A 87 0.34 -11.06 5.01
C PHE A 87 1.49 -11.94 5.47
N ASP A 88 1.92 -11.83 6.73
CA ASP A 88 3.01 -12.61 7.33
C ASP A 88 4.28 -12.66 6.44
N SER A 89 4.58 -11.53 5.78
CA SER A 89 5.70 -11.44 4.85
C SER A 89 6.49 -10.15 5.06
N SER A 90 7.82 -10.28 4.94
CA SER A 90 8.71 -9.13 5.00
C SER A 90 8.66 -8.24 3.73
N PHE A 91 7.94 -8.70 2.69
CA PHE A 91 7.84 -8.04 1.40
C PHE A 91 6.54 -7.26 1.19
N VAL A 92 5.62 -7.24 2.17
CA VAL A 92 4.49 -6.30 2.16
C VAL A 92 4.76 -5.21 3.18
N ARG A 93 4.88 -3.96 2.72
CA ARG A 93 5.29 -2.81 3.53
C ARG A 93 4.41 -1.60 3.22
N MET A 94 4.58 -0.53 3.98
CA MET A 94 3.94 0.74 3.66
C MET A 94 4.83 1.63 2.77
N TYR A 95 4.21 2.27 1.79
CA TYR A 95 4.68 3.51 1.18
C TYR A 95 3.98 4.67 1.89
N PHE A 96 4.64 5.27 2.88
CA PHE A 96 3.98 6.26 3.73
C PHE A 96 3.98 7.66 3.09
N ASP A 97 2.81 8.13 2.67
CA ASP A 97 2.61 9.50 2.22
C ASP A 97 2.17 10.39 3.40
N CYS A 98 3.08 11.26 3.84
CA CYS A 98 2.83 12.16 4.96
C CYS A 98 1.90 13.32 4.62
N GLY A 99 1.74 13.67 3.34
CA GLY A 99 0.84 14.73 2.90
C GLY A 99 -0.61 14.27 2.90
N ASN A 100 -0.87 13.08 2.37
CA ASN A 100 -2.22 12.53 2.25
C ASN A 100 -2.90 12.36 3.61
N ILE A 101 -2.12 12.09 4.66
CA ILE A 101 -2.67 11.85 5.99
C ILE A 101 -3.08 13.11 6.74
N LEU A 102 -2.59 14.30 6.35
CA LEU A 102 -2.91 15.54 7.05
C LEU A 102 -4.40 15.92 7.00
N VAL A 103 -5.16 15.32 6.09
CA VAL A 103 -6.61 15.42 5.99
C VAL A 103 -7.32 14.57 7.06
N TYR A 104 -6.74 13.46 7.49
CA TYR A 104 -7.38 12.50 8.41
C TYR A 104 -6.71 12.43 9.80
N GLY A 105 -5.48 12.92 9.94
CA GLY A 105 -4.74 12.78 11.19
C GLY A 105 -3.33 13.38 11.16
N TRP A 106 -2.47 12.80 11.99
CA TRP A 106 -1.14 13.30 12.32
C TRP A 106 -0.05 12.35 11.80
N PRO A 107 0.85 12.78 10.89
CA PRO A 107 1.89 11.92 10.33
C PRO A 107 2.78 11.22 11.37
N GLU A 108 3.12 11.90 12.46
CA GLU A 108 3.93 11.39 13.56
C GLU A 108 3.33 10.15 14.23
N HIS A 109 1.99 10.06 14.30
CA HIS A 109 1.32 8.87 14.84
C HIS A 109 1.47 7.68 13.90
N TRP A 110 1.47 7.92 12.58
CA TRP A 110 1.71 6.87 11.58
C TRP A 110 3.14 6.36 11.66
N ILE A 111 4.11 7.26 11.79
CA ILE A 111 5.52 6.91 11.96
C ILE A 111 5.72 6.07 13.23
N SER A 112 5.19 6.54 14.37
CA SER A 112 5.30 5.85 15.66
C SER A 112 4.63 4.48 15.65
N THR A 113 3.48 4.36 14.99
CA THR A 113 2.74 3.10 14.89
C THR A 113 3.45 2.13 13.93
N LEU A 114 3.77 2.55 12.71
CA LEU A 114 4.18 1.60 11.69
C LEU A 114 5.66 1.23 11.80
N GLY A 115 6.53 2.14 12.27
CA GLY A 115 7.94 1.84 12.52
C GLY A 115 8.61 1.09 11.38
N SER A 116 9.07 -0.14 11.65
CA SER A 116 9.76 -1.01 10.68
C SER A 116 8.88 -1.54 9.53
N LEU A 117 7.56 -1.33 9.59
CA LEU A 117 6.63 -1.64 8.49
C LEU A 117 6.69 -0.59 7.38
N ILE A 118 7.29 0.58 7.61
CA ILE A 118 7.49 1.61 6.59
C ILE A 118 8.67 1.19 5.70
N GLY A 119 8.38 0.89 4.42
CA GLY A 119 9.39 0.51 3.42
C GLY A 119 9.87 1.68 2.55
N ARG A 120 9.01 2.69 2.38
CA ARG A 120 9.26 3.94 1.64
C ARG A 120 8.46 5.08 2.25
N ILE A 121 8.92 6.32 2.03
CA ILE A 121 8.22 7.53 2.44
C ILE A 121 8.06 8.43 1.22
N HIS A 122 6.87 8.98 1.04
CA HIS A 122 6.60 10.08 0.13
C HIS A 122 6.57 11.37 0.94
N ILE A 123 7.53 12.27 0.68
CA ILE A 123 7.57 13.59 1.31
C ILE A 123 7.03 14.60 0.31
N LYS A 124 5.96 15.29 0.69
CA LYS A 124 5.33 16.36 -0.08
C LYS A 124 5.22 17.61 0.79
N GLU A 125 5.29 18.76 0.16
CA GLU A 125 4.89 20.02 0.79
C GLU A 125 3.36 20.02 0.92
N PHE A 126 2.84 20.14 2.15
CA PHE A 126 1.41 20.22 2.42
C PHE A 126 1.14 21.37 3.38
N SER A 127 0.31 22.32 2.96
CA SER A 127 -0.06 23.48 3.78
C SER A 127 -1.47 23.34 4.31
N ARG A 128 -1.61 23.19 5.63
CA ARG A 128 -2.92 23.19 6.31
C ARG A 128 -3.68 24.51 6.15
N GLN A 129 -2.99 25.60 5.78
CA GLN A 129 -3.62 26.91 5.54
C GLN A 129 -4.28 27.01 4.16
N LYS A 130 -3.93 26.11 3.23
CA LYS A 130 -4.42 26.09 1.84
C LYS A 130 -5.26 24.85 1.53
N ALA A 131 -5.50 24.00 2.53
CA ALA A 131 -6.25 22.75 2.43
C ALA A 131 -7.75 22.97 2.69
#